data_AF-A0A358PVZ6-F1
#
_entry.id   AF-A0A358PVZ6-F1
#
_cell.length_a   1.000
_cell.length_b   1.000
_cell.length_c   1.000
_cell.angle_alpha   90.00
_cell.angle_beta   90.00
_cell.angle_gamma   90.00
#
_symmetry.space_group_name_H-M   'P 1'
#
loop_
_entity.id
_entity.type
_entity.pdbx_description
1 polymer ?
#
loop_
_entity_poly.entity_id
_entity_poly.type
_entity_poly.pdbx_seq_one_letter_code
_entity_poly.pdbx_strand_id
1 'polypeptide(L)'
;MASLTTGLIENIRATGVHLCSTLSVTVENKDLITNTIRVNGYYWDRATKKEYVLDLLTLAPGEVVVHNYFAQFEALEFSFISSSDSLEITVWGKNDAGKSTMNYSVLPAQLFPIDKERITMEMQNSTLPSALNRIYLLDSRSNKISVIDGHTNTLVGNLIAGSGPFGVGVNPVTNRIYVANFASNNVSVIDGSSNEVIAHITVGSNPMGVGVNPTTNRIYVTNWASHSVSVIDGFTHIVIGTIRVSSYPEGVNVNSTTNLVYITNHASNNVSVIDGSNNTIRGTIELNENNNDERSL
;
A
#
# COMPACT_ATOMS: atom_id res chain seq x y z
N MET A 1 -26.33 -1.49 -18.34
CA MET A 1 -25.07 -1.37 -17.59
C MET A 1 -25.23 -2.30 -16.41
N ALA A 2 -24.42 -3.34 -16.36
CA ALA A 2 -24.60 -4.44 -15.42
C ALA A 2 -23.44 -4.39 -14.42
N SER A 3 -23.63 -3.64 -13.34
CA SER A 3 -22.62 -3.43 -12.30
C SER A 3 -23.23 -3.80 -10.96
N LEU A 4 -22.58 -4.71 -10.25
CA LEU A 4 -22.95 -5.05 -8.90
C LEU A 4 -22.24 -4.07 -7.96
N THR A 5 -22.99 -3.15 -7.35
CA THR A 5 -22.42 -2.23 -6.35
C THR A 5 -22.76 -2.70 -4.95
N THR A 6 -21.83 -2.55 -4.01
CA THR A 6 -22.11 -2.70 -2.58
C THR A 6 -23.03 -1.61 -2.05
N GLY A 7 -23.25 -0.54 -2.82
CA GLY A 7 -23.71 0.73 -2.29
C GLY A 7 -22.66 1.36 -1.39
N LEU A 8 -23.03 2.47 -0.75
CA LEU A 8 -22.17 3.17 0.20
C LEU A 8 -22.05 2.36 1.49
N ILE A 9 -20.83 1.93 1.80
CA ILE A 9 -20.45 1.29 3.05
C ILE A 9 -19.91 2.37 3.98
N GLU A 10 -20.73 2.81 4.94
CA GLU A 10 -20.32 3.82 5.93
C GLU A 10 -19.43 3.23 7.02
N ASN A 11 -18.33 3.92 7.32
CA ASN A 11 -17.40 3.57 8.38
C ASN A 11 -17.35 4.76 9.36
N ILE A 12 -18.36 4.80 10.24
CA ILE A 12 -18.73 5.96 11.06
C ILE A 12 -17.58 6.41 11.98
N ARG A 13 -17.26 7.72 11.91
CA ARG A 13 -16.28 8.42 12.75
C ARG A 13 -16.88 8.87 14.09
N ALA A 14 -16.88 8.02 15.10
CA ALA A 14 -17.25 8.47 16.45
C ALA A 14 -16.05 9.03 17.25
N THR A 15 -14.83 8.52 17.01
CA THR A 15 -13.67 8.76 17.89
C THR A 15 -12.33 8.96 17.16
N GLY A 16 -12.34 9.17 15.84
CA GLY A 16 -11.12 9.19 15.03
C GLY A 16 -10.55 7.80 14.73
N VAL A 17 -11.23 6.74 15.16
CA VAL A 17 -10.91 5.35 14.86
C VAL A 17 -11.94 4.81 13.85
N HIS A 18 -11.46 4.30 12.73
CA HIS A 18 -12.29 3.62 11.74
C HIS A 18 -12.66 2.22 12.27
N LEU A 19 -13.95 1.89 12.30
CA LEU A 19 -14.46 0.61 12.80
C LEU A 19 -14.10 -0.56 11.87
N CYS A 20 -13.96 -0.27 10.58
CA CYS A 20 -13.43 -1.17 9.58
C CYS A 20 -12.04 -0.69 9.15
N SER A 21 -11.06 -1.57 9.15
CA SER A 21 -9.71 -1.28 8.65
C SER A 21 -9.32 -2.13 7.46
N THR A 22 -9.91 -3.31 7.33
CA THR A 22 -9.76 -4.17 6.15
C THR A 22 -11.13 -4.62 5.68
N LEU A 23 -11.37 -4.55 4.37
CA LEU A 23 -12.53 -5.09 3.70
C LEU A 23 -12.10 -6.29 2.85
N SER A 24 -12.56 -7.48 3.22
CA SER A 24 -12.29 -8.72 2.51
C SER A 24 -13.39 -8.98 1.47
N VAL A 25 -13.02 -9.05 0.19
CA VAL A 25 -13.88 -9.56 -0.87
C VAL A 25 -13.53 -11.03 -1.09
N THR A 26 -14.49 -11.90 -0.88
CA THR A 26 -14.41 -13.32 -1.22
C THR A 26 -15.14 -13.54 -2.53
N VAL A 27 -14.47 -14.15 -3.51
CA VAL A 27 -15.06 -14.52 -4.79
C VAL A 27 -14.94 -16.03 -4.94
N GLU A 28 -16.05 -16.70 -5.17
CA GLU A 28 -16.10 -18.13 -5.47
C GLU A 28 -16.55 -18.33 -6.92
N ASN A 29 -15.78 -19.10 -7.68
CA ASN A 29 -16.14 -19.47 -9.04
C ASN A 29 -16.88 -20.81 -9.06
N LYS A 30 -18.23 -20.78 -9.16
CA LYS A 30 -19.07 -21.99 -9.23
C LYS A 30 -19.22 -22.57 -10.63
N ASP A 31 -18.54 -21.99 -11.61
CA ASP A 31 -18.58 -22.40 -13.01
C ASP A 31 -17.53 -23.49 -13.33
N LEU A 32 -17.68 -24.13 -14.49
CA LEU A 32 -16.72 -25.11 -15.03
C LEU A 32 -15.62 -24.46 -15.87
N ILE A 33 -15.68 -23.15 -16.08
CA ILE A 33 -14.67 -22.37 -16.82
C ILE A 33 -13.95 -21.37 -15.91
N THR A 34 -12.78 -20.94 -16.34
CA THR A 34 -12.07 -19.81 -15.71
C THR A 34 -12.87 -18.53 -15.93
N ASN A 35 -13.10 -17.82 -14.83
CA ASN A 35 -13.81 -16.54 -14.83
C ASN A 35 -12.90 -15.42 -14.33
N THR A 36 -13.13 -14.22 -14.85
CA THR A 36 -12.43 -13.01 -14.42
C THR A 36 -13.44 -12.00 -13.93
N ILE A 37 -13.16 -11.41 -12.78
CA ILE A 37 -13.92 -10.31 -12.21
C ILE A 37 -13.05 -9.05 -12.13
N ARG A 38 -13.61 -7.94 -12.57
CA ARG A 38 -13.08 -6.61 -12.34
C ARG A 38 -13.70 -6.03 -11.08
N VAL A 39 -12.86 -5.55 -10.18
CA VAL A 39 -13.25 -4.89 -8.94
C VAL A 39 -12.85 -3.42 -9.05
N ASN A 40 -13.82 -2.50 -9.01
CA ASN A 40 -13.53 -1.08 -8.83
C ASN A 40 -14.00 -0.64 -7.45
N GLY A 41 -13.06 -0.24 -6.60
CA GLY A 41 -13.35 0.37 -5.31
C GLY A 41 -13.22 1.88 -5.37
N TYR A 42 -14.07 2.56 -4.62
CA TYR A 42 -14.07 4.00 -4.41
C TYR A 42 -14.13 4.27 -2.92
N TYR A 43 -13.55 5.39 -2.51
CA TYR A 43 -13.74 5.93 -1.17
C TYR A 43 -14.29 7.34 -1.23
N TRP A 44 -14.95 7.74 -0.14
CA TRP A 44 -15.46 9.09 0.03
C TRP A 44 -14.59 9.84 1.04
N ASP A 45 -14.14 11.02 0.65
CA ASP A 45 -13.44 11.99 1.49
C ASP A 45 -14.35 13.19 1.71
N ARG A 46 -15.12 13.16 2.81
CA ARG A 46 -16.18 14.10 3.20
C ARG A 46 -17.35 14.20 2.23
N ALA A 47 -17.09 14.57 0.97
CA ALA A 47 -18.08 14.73 -0.09
C ALA A 47 -17.58 14.31 -1.48
N THR A 48 -16.28 14.08 -1.65
CA THR A 48 -15.70 13.72 -2.95
C THR A 48 -15.49 12.22 -3.05
N LYS A 49 -16.15 11.58 -4.01
CA LYS A 49 -15.87 10.20 -4.40
C LYS A 49 -14.54 10.16 -5.15
N LYS A 50 -13.58 9.42 -4.62
CA LYS A 50 -12.26 9.21 -5.20
C LYS A 50 -12.09 7.73 -5.50
N GLU A 51 -11.47 7.43 -6.62
CA GLU A 51 -11.14 6.05 -6.96
C GLU A 51 -10.05 5.53 -6.03
N TYR A 52 -10.26 4.31 -5.55
CA TYR A 52 -9.43 3.66 -4.55
C TYR A 52 -8.61 2.54 -5.18
N VAL A 53 -9.27 1.64 -5.89
CA VAL A 53 -8.65 0.42 -6.44
C VAL A 53 -9.34 -0.01 -7.72
N LEU A 54 -8.54 -0.49 -8.67
CA LEU A 54 -8.97 -1.20 -9.86
C LEU A 54 -8.20 -2.52 -9.90
N ASP A 55 -8.90 -3.63 -9.71
CA ASP A 55 -8.29 -4.96 -9.56
C ASP A 55 -8.96 -5.99 -10.47
N LEU A 56 -8.21 -7.04 -10.82
CA LEU A 56 -8.64 -8.15 -11.66
C LEU A 56 -8.34 -9.46 -10.95
N LEU A 57 -9.40 -10.16 -10.54
CA LEU A 57 -9.27 -11.49 -9.96
C LEU A 57 -9.65 -12.50 -11.05
N THR A 58 -8.74 -13.42 -11.36
CA THR A 58 -8.98 -14.54 -12.27
C THR A 58 -9.02 -15.82 -11.46
N LEU A 59 -10.11 -16.57 -11.59
CA LEU A 59 -10.40 -17.74 -10.78
C LEU A 59 -10.58 -18.97 -11.67
N ALA A 60 -9.89 -20.05 -11.36
CA ALA A 60 -10.10 -21.36 -11.95
C ALA A 60 -11.48 -21.94 -11.54
N PRO A 61 -11.99 -22.97 -12.24
CA PRO A 61 -13.22 -23.66 -11.85
C PRO A 61 -13.17 -24.15 -10.39
N GLY A 62 -14.17 -23.80 -9.58
CA GLY A 62 -14.26 -24.17 -8.16
C GLY A 62 -13.32 -23.40 -7.22
N GLU A 63 -12.56 -22.43 -7.71
CA GLU A 63 -11.63 -21.65 -6.88
C GLU A 63 -12.35 -20.62 -6.01
N VAL A 64 -11.86 -20.44 -4.78
CA VAL A 64 -12.27 -19.38 -3.86
C VAL A 64 -11.07 -18.47 -3.60
N VAL A 65 -11.19 -17.20 -4.00
CA VAL A 65 -10.18 -16.17 -3.72
C VAL A 65 -10.70 -15.24 -2.65
N VAL A 66 -9.86 -14.96 -1.65
CA VAL A 66 -10.11 -13.89 -0.67
C VAL A 66 -9.10 -12.78 -0.93
N HIS A 67 -9.58 -11.61 -1.35
CA HIS A 67 -8.77 -10.43 -1.55
C HIS A 67 -9.08 -9.38 -0.48
N ASN A 68 -8.04 -8.82 0.12
CA ASN A 68 -8.19 -7.85 1.21
C ASN A 68 -7.87 -6.45 0.70
N TYR A 69 -8.83 -5.56 0.87
CA TYR A 69 -8.72 -4.15 0.58
C TYR A 69 -8.62 -3.37 1.89
N PHE A 70 -7.86 -2.29 1.90
CA PHE A 70 -7.80 -1.40 3.05
C PHE A 70 -9.10 -0.59 3.14
N ALA A 71 -9.58 -0.36 4.37
CA ALA A 71 -10.92 0.17 4.59
C ALA A 71 -11.04 1.30 5.63
N GLN A 72 -9.94 1.90 6.10
CA GLN A 72 -9.98 3.04 7.03
C GLN A 72 -10.34 4.37 6.32
N PHE A 73 -11.41 4.36 5.52
CA PHE A 73 -12.02 5.53 4.89
C PHE A 73 -13.31 5.90 5.61
N GLU A 74 -13.86 7.10 5.38
CA GLU A 74 -15.18 7.48 5.93
C GLU A 74 -16.31 6.64 5.34
N ALA A 75 -16.24 6.40 4.04
CA ALA A 75 -17.12 5.46 3.37
C ALA A 75 -16.44 4.86 2.14
N LEU A 76 -16.88 3.67 1.77
CA LEU A 76 -16.38 2.88 0.66
C LEU A 76 -17.52 2.47 -0.26
N GLU A 77 -17.19 2.24 -1.52
CA GLU A 77 -18.13 1.67 -2.47
C GLU A 77 -17.35 0.77 -3.40
N PHE A 78 -17.75 -0.50 -3.52
CA PHE A 78 -17.17 -1.43 -4.48
C PHE A 78 -18.17 -1.73 -5.58
N SER A 79 -17.66 -1.82 -6.80
CA SER A 79 -18.40 -2.26 -7.97
C SER A 79 -17.69 -3.47 -8.57
N PHE A 80 -18.46 -4.50 -8.89
CA PHE A 80 -17.98 -5.75 -9.43
C PHE A 80 -18.56 -5.96 -10.82
N ILE A 81 -17.70 -6.34 -11.77
CA ILE A 81 -18.06 -6.58 -13.16
C ILE A 81 -17.47 -7.93 -13.56
N SER A 82 -18.34 -8.86 -13.95
CA SER A 82 -17.98 -10.23 -14.33
C SER A 82 -18.56 -10.55 -15.70
N SER A 83 -17.86 -11.42 -16.45
CA SER A 83 -18.41 -12.02 -17.68
C SER A 83 -19.36 -13.20 -17.42
N SER A 84 -19.49 -13.62 -16.16
CA SER A 84 -20.34 -14.74 -15.72
C SER A 84 -21.22 -14.33 -14.55
N ASP A 85 -22.45 -14.83 -14.56
CA ASP A 85 -23.44 -14.74 -13.48
C ASP A 85 -23.27 -15.84 -12.41
N SER A 86 -22.31 -16.76 -12.62
CA SER A 86 -22.05 -17.91 -11.75
C SER A 86 -20.99 -17.65 -10.67
N LEU A 87 -20.52 -16.41 -10.53
CA LEU A 87 -19.63 -16.00 -9.44
C LEU A 87 -20.43 -15.62 -8.20
N GLU A 88 -20.04 -16.13 -7.04
CA GLU A 88 -20.56 -15.66 -5.75
C GLU A 88 -19.56 -14.71 -5.09
N ILE A 89 -20.03 -13.53 -4.68
CA ILE A 89 -19.18 -12.46 -4.14
C ILE A 89 -19.70 -12.08 -2.75
N THR A 90 -18.85 -12.21 -1.74
CA THR A 90 -19.17 -11.81 -0.36
C THR A 90 -18.18 -10.78 0.14
N VAL A 91 -18.65 -9.72 0.80
CA VAL A 91 -17.84 -8.63 1.30
C VAL A 91 -17.93 -8.55 2.82
N TRP A 92 -16.78 -8.60 3.51
CA TRP A 92 -16.70 -8.55 4.97
C TRP A 92 -15.81 -7.40 5.41
N GLY A 93 -16.20 -6.67 6.45
CA GLY A 93 -15.33 -5.70 7.11
C GLY A 93 -14.73 -6.26 8.39
N LYS A 94 -13.44 -6.01 8.63
CA LYS A 94 -12.69 -6.39 9.83
C LYS A 94 -11.99 -5.17 10.42
N ASN A 95 -11.85 -5.15 11.74
CA ASN A 95 -11.03 -4.14 12.44
C ASN A 95 -9.55 -4.55 12.54
N ASP A 96 -8.72 -3.69 13.14
CA ASP A 96 -7.27 -3.92 13.32
C ASP A 96 -6.92 -5.15 14.16
N ALA A 97 -7.89 -5.67 14.94
CA ALA A 97 -7.74 -6.91 15.69
C ALA A 97 -8.21 -8.16 14.90
N GLY A 98 -8.56 -8.00 13.62
CA GLY A 98 -9.05 -9.08 12.75
C GLY A 98 -10.48 -9.52 13.02
N LYS A 99 -11.20 -8.86 13.93
CA LYS A 99 -12.59 -9.17 14.26
C LYS A 99 -13.52 -8.59 13.21
N SER A 100 -14.48 -9.39 12.74
CA SER A 100 -15.52 -8.91 11.82
C SER A 100 -16.34 -7.81 12.48
N THR A 101 -16.42 -6.66 11.81
CA THR A 101 -17.21 -5.49 12.23
C THR A 101 -18.39 -5.24 11.29
N MET A 102 -18.43 -5.92 10.15
CA MET A 102 -19.41 -5.70 9.09
C MET A 102 -19.51 -6.93 8.18
N ASN A 103 -20.71 -7.22 7.68
CA ASN A 103 -20.94 -8.27 6.69
C ASN A 103 -21.97 -7.77 5.65
N TYR A 104 -21.58 -7.80 4.38
CA TYR A 104 -22.44 -7.52 3.24
C TYR A 104 -22.34 -8.70 2.26
N SER A 105 -23.41 -9.48 2.17
CA SER A 105 -23.55 -10.50 1.14
C SER A 105 -24.19 -9.89 -0.09
N VAL A 106 -23.57 -10.08 -1.25
CA VAL A 106 -24.14 -9.62 -2.50
C VAL A 106 -24.65 -10.83 -3.28
N LEU A 107 -25.97 -10.87 -3.52
CA LEU A 107 -26.62 -12.07 -4.03
C LEU A 107 -26.41 -12.23 -5.55
N PRO A 108 -26.21 -13.47 -6.06
CA PRO A 108 -25.96 -13.73 -7.49
C PRO A 108 -27.03 -13.17 -8.45
N ALA A 109 -28.29 -13.08 -8.02
CA ALA A 109 -29.40 -12.55 -8.81
C ALA A 109 -29.30 -11.05 -9.16
N GLN A 110 -28.26 -10.37 -8.69
CA GLN A 110 -27.96 -8.96 -8.98
C GLN A 110 -26.83 -8.80 -10.02
N LEU A 111 -26.28 -9.92 -10.53
CA LEU A 111 -25.31 -9.95 -11.63
C LEU A 111 -26.06 -9.94 -12.97
N PHE A 112 -25.69 -9.02 -13.86
CA PHE A 112 -26.09 -9.10 -15.26
C PHE A 112 -24.81 -9.26 -16.10
N PRO A 113 -24.81 -10.08 -17.16
CA PRO A 113 -23.60 -10.36 -17.92
C PRO A 113 -23.18 -9.18 -18.81
N ILE A 114 -21.89 -8.84 -18.81
CA ILE A 114 -21.23 -8.09 -19.90
C ILE A 114 -20.26 -9.05 -20.56
N ASP A 115 -20.26 -9.15 -21.89
CA ASP A 115 -19.41 -10.10 -22.61
C ASP A 115 -17.92 -9.92 -22.31
N LYS A 116 -17.20 -11.04 -22.20
CA LYS A 116 -15.75 -11.12 -21.91
C LYS A 116 -14.89 -10.27 -22.84
N GLU A 117 -15.26 -10.20 -24.12
CA GLU A 117 -14.57 -9.37 -25.12
C GLU A 117 -14.70 -7.88 -24.80
N ARG A 118 -15.86 -7.45 -24.28
CA ARG A 118 -16.08 -6.06 -23.88
C ARG A 118 -15.39 -5.70 -22.57
N ILE A 119 -15.29 -6.62 -21.61
CA ILE A 119 -14.46 -6.42 -20.41
C ILE A 119 -12.98 -6.25 -20.83
N THR A 120 -12.50 -7.08 -21.75
CA THR A 120 -11.13 -6.99 -22.26
C THR A 120 -10.88 -5.68 -23.03
N MET A 121 -11.86 -5.23 -23.82
CA MET A 121 -11.78 -3.99 -24.59
C MET A 121 -11.93 -2.72 -23.71
N GLU A 122 -12.79 -2.74 -22.67
CA GLU A 122 -12.91 -1.65 -21.70
C GLU A 122 -11.68 -1.57 -20.77
N MET A 123 -10.99 -2.69 -20.51
CA MET A 123 -9.67 -2.71 -19.86
C MET A 123 -8.57 -2.15 -20.75
N GLN A 124 -8.60 -2.41 -22.06
CA GLN A 124 -7.65 -1.83 -23.03
C GLN A 124 -7.90 -0.32 -23.28
N ASN A 125 -9.16 0.13 -23.17
CA ASN A 125 -9.56 1.53 -23.28
C ASN A 125 -9.67 2.24 -21.92
N SER A 126 -9.34 1.55 -20.84
CA SER A 126 -9.29 2.13 -19.49
C SER A 126 -8.16 3.16 -19.45
N THR A 127 -8.48 4.41 -19.13
CA THR A 127 -7.48 5.43 -18.80
C THR A 127 -6.89 5.22 -17.40
N LEU A 128 -7.49 4.32 -16.62
CA LEU A 128 -6.93 3.86 -15.36
C LEU A 128 -5.98 2.72 -15.66
N PRO A 129 -4.73 2.83 -15.24
CA PRO A 129 -3.88 1.71 -15.40
C PRO A 129 -4.25 0.62 -14.38
N SER A 130 -4.37 -0.64 -14.83
CA SER A 130 -4.07 -1.78 -13.97
C SER A 130 -2.78 -1.48 -13.21
N ALA A 131 -2.65 -1.89 -11.93
CA ALA A 131 -1.45 -1.66 -11.11
C ALA A 131 -0.21 -1.69 -12.01
N LEU A 132 0.30 -0.50 -12.38
CA LEU A 132 1.25 -0.44 -13.48
C LEU A 132 2.46 -1.16 -12.97
N ASN A 133 2.88 -2.22 -13.68
CA ASN A 133 4.17 -2.82 -13.40
C ASN A 133 5.22 -1.75 -13.73
N ARG A 134 5.64 -0.98 -12.73
CA ARG A 134 6.56 0.14 -12.85
C ARG A 134 7.73 -0.07 -11.93
N ILE A 135 8.90 0.22 -12.48
CA ILE A 135 10.15 0.26 -11.74
C ILE A 135 10.56 1.74 -11.66
N TYR A 136 10.82 2.21 -10.45
CA TYR A 136 11.28 3.57 -10.18
C TYR A 136 12.76 3.54 -9.85
N LEU A 137 13.59 4.04 -10.76
CA LEU A 137 15.04 4.11 -10.59
C LEU A 137 15.45 5.51 -10.16
N LEU A 138 16.13 5.62 -9.01
CA LEU A 138 16.57 6.88 -8.45
C LEU A 138 17.98 7.22 -8.92
N ASP A 139 18.16 8.44 -9.44
CA ASP A 139 19.47 9.03 -9.70
C ASP A 139 19.72 10.17 -8.71
N SER A 140 20.55 9.88 -7.70
CA SER A 140 20.87 10.81 -6.62
C SER A 140 21.63 12.05 -7.07
N ARG A 141 22.32 12.01 -8.22
CA ARG A 141 23.14 13.13 -8.71
C ARG A 141 22.32 14.12 -9.52
N SER A 142 21.38 13.63 -10.32
CA SER A 142 20.51 14.46 -11.15
C SER A 142 19.14 14.76 -10.54
N ASN A 143 18.85 14.20 -9.36
CA ASN A 143 17.54 14.23 -8.70
C ASN A 143 16.42 13.57 -9.51
N LYS A 144 16.79 12.79 -10.52
CA LYS A 144 15.85 12.23 -11.48
C LYS A 144 15.31 10.88 -10.99
N ILE A 145 14.05 10.62 -11.29
CA ILE A 145 13.43 9.31 -11.13
C ILE A 145 13.06 8.81 -12.52
N SER A 146 13.69 7.73 -12.97
CA SER A 146 13.32 7.09 -14.24
C SER A 146 12.20 6.10 -13.97
N VAL A 147 11.09 6.24 -14.69
CA VAL A 147 9.95 5.34 -14.61
C VAL A 147 10.06 4.35 -15.76
N ILE A 148 10.18 3.06 -15.44
CA ILE A 148 10.37 1.98 -16.41
C ILE A 148 9.15 1.08 -16.35
N ASP A 149 8.64 0.65 -17.50
CA ASP A 149 7.64 -0.40 -17.59
C ASP A 149 8.29 -1.75 -17.24
N GLY A 150 7.83 -2.40 -16.18
CA GLY A 150 8.41 -3.64 -15.69
C GLY A 150 8.02 -4.88 -16.50
N HIS A 151 7.09 -4.79 -17.45
CA HIS A 151 6.79 -5.88 -18.39
C HIS A 151 7.74 -5.83 -19.59
N THR A 152 7.96 -4.64 -20.14
CA THR A 152 8.78 -4.47 -21.36
C THR A 152 10.22 -4.04 -21.07
N ASN A 153 10.54 -3.65 -19.84
CA ASN A 153 11.80 -3.03 -19.43
C ASN A 153 12.14 -1.75 -20.24
N THR A 154 11.12 -1.01 -20.69
CA THR A 154 11.31 0.23 -21.46
C THR A 154 11.06 1.47 -20.63
N LEU A 155 11.79 2.56 -20.90
CA LEU A 155 11.58 3.85 -20.25
C LEU A 155 10.20 4.42 -20.62
N VAL A 156 9.38 4.71 -19.61
CA VAL A 156 8.07 5.37 -19.73
C VAL A 156 8.24 6.88 -19.65
N GLY A 157 9.10 7.36 -18.74
CA GLY A 157 9.30 8.78 -18.52
C GLY A 157 10.30 9.06 -17.41
N ASN A 158 10.51 10.35 -17.13
CA ASN A 158 11.36 10.80 -16.03
C ASN A 158 10.60 11.83 -15.19
N LEU A 159 10.79 11.75 -13.88
CA LEU A 159 10.28 12.70 -12.89
C LEU A 159 11.46 13.37 -12.18
N ILE A 160 11.18 14.49 -11.51
CA ILE A 160 12.16 15.19 -10.68
C ILE A 160 11.73 15.06 -9.22
N ALA A 161 12.59 14.48 -8.39
CA ALA A 161 12.40 14.34 -6.96
C ALA A 161 12.86 15.60 -6.20
N GLY A 162 12.95 15.50 -4.88
CA GLY A 162 13.79 16.42 -4.10
C GLY A 162 15.28 16.16 -4.34
N SER A 163 16.13 16.83 -3.57
CA SER A 163 17.58 16.72 -3.75
C SER A 163 18.15 15.44 -3.13
N GLY A 164 18.93 14.70 -3.91
CA GLY A 164 19.59 13.46 -3.49
C GLY A 164 18.62 12.33 -3.17
N PRO A 165 17.75 11.90 -4.09
CA PRO A 165 16.88 10.74 -3.86
C PRO A 165 17.72 9.50 -3.55
N PHE A 166 17.36 8.76 -2.50
CA PHE A 166 18.16 7.65 -1.97
C PHE A 166 17.36 6.37 -1.78
N GLY A 167 16.32 6.39 -0.94
CA GLY A 167 15.43 5.25 -0.71
C GLY A 167 14.07 5.44 -1.36
N VAL A 168 13.44 4.33 -1.75
CA VAL A 168 12.09 4.29 -2.33
C VAL A 168 11.24 3.24 -1.62
N GLY A 169 9.97 3.57 -1.35
CA GLY A 169 8.96 2.64 -0.86
C GLY A 169 7.67 2.77 -1.69
N VAL A 170 7.12 1.66 -2.14
CA VAL A 170 5.84 1.61 -2.86
C VAL A 170 4.76 1.26 -1.86
N ASN A 171 3.72 2.09 -1.82
CA ASN A 171 2.52 1.86 -1.04
C ASN A 171 1.45 1.19 -1.91
N PRO A 172 1.22 -0.13 -1.75
CA PRO A 172 0.24 -0.85 -2.54
C PRO A 172 -1.20 -0.48 -2.18
N VAL A 173 -1.43 0.12 -1.00
CA VAL A 173 -2.77 0.51 -0.55
C VAL A 173 -3.27 1.71 -1.33
N THR A 174 -2.43 2.71 -1.54
CA THR A 174 -2.84 3.98 -2.16
C THR A 174 -2.28 4.18 -3.56
N ASN A 175 -1.59 3.18 -4.12
CA ASN A 175 -0.80 3.32 -5.35
C ASN A 175 0.07 4.59 -5.33
N ARG A 176 0.89 4.73 -4.26
CA ARG A 176 1.78 5.88 -4.07
C ARG A 176 3.21 5.42 -3.90
N ILE A 177 4.14 6.19 -4.43
CA ILE A 177 5.57 5.91 -4.30
C ILE A 177 6.20 7.03 -3.49
N TYR A 178 6.95 6.65 -2.46
CA TYR A 178 7.58 7.56 -1.53
C TYR A 178 9.09 7.49 -1.72
N VAL A 179 9.71 8.62 -2.03
CA VAL A 179 11.16 8.71 -2.28
C VAL A 179 11.81 9.61 -1.25
N ALA A 180 12.70 9.06 -0.44
CA ALA A 180 13.49 9.81 0.53
C ALA A 180 14.56 10.63 -0.21
N ASN A 181 14.52 11.95 -0.04
CA ASN A 181 15.47 12.89 -0.64
C ASN A 181 16.48 13.34 0.42
N PHE A 182 17.63 12.66 0.43
CA PHE A 182 18.65 12.75 1.45
C PHE A 182 19.15 14.20 1.68
N ALA A 183 19.39 14.96 0.61
CA ALA A 183 19.98 16.28 0.72
C ALA A 183 18.96 17.38 1.02
N SER A 184 17.69 17.22 0.61
CA SER A 184 16.63 18.20 0.86
C SER A 184 15.78 17.92 2.11
N ASN A 185 16.10 16.88 2.90
CA ASN A 185 15.41 16.53 4.14
C ASN A 185 13.89 16.40 3.99
N ASN A 186 13.45 15.83 2.86
CA ASN A 186 12.03 15.63 2.57
C ASN A 186 11.79 14.32 1.82
N VAL A 187 10.53 13.96 1.64
CA VAL A 187 10.08 12.79 0.89
C VAL A 187 9.21 13.26 -0.27
N SER A 188 9.53 12.85 -1.49
CA SER A 188 8.66 13.06 -2.64
C SER A 188 7.58 11.98 -2.66
N VAL A 189 6.33 12.37 -2.90
CA VAL A 189 5.20 11.45 -3.11
C VAL A 189 4.83 11.48 -4.59
N ILE A 190 4.82 10.31 -5.21
CA ILE A 190 4.41 10.13 -6.61
C ILE A 190 3.07 9.40 -6.65
N ASP A 191 2.15 9.89 -7.47
CA ASP A 191 0.96 9.16 -7.88
C ASP A 191 1.33 8.09 -8.90
N GLY A 192 1.13 6.81 -8.55
CA GLY A 192 1.49 5.69 -9.42
C GLY A 192 0.62 5.56 -10.67
N SER A 193 -0.55 6.19 -10.68
CA SER A 193 -1.48 6.16 -11.83
C SER A 193 -1.09 7.21 -12.87
N SER A 194 -0.84 8.46 -12.45
CA SER A 194 -0.42 9.53 -13.36
C SER A 194 1.09 9.59 -13.59
N ASN A 195 1.88 8.94 -12.74
CA ASN A 195 3.33 9.13 -12.66
C ASN A 195 3.71 10.59 -12.46
N GLU A 196 3.04 11.29 -11.54
CA GLU A 196 3.36 12.68 -11.22
C GLU A 196 3.76 12.81 -9.75
N VAL A 197 4.70 13.73 -9.47
CA VAL A 197 5.03 14.10 -8.09
C VAL A 197 3.91 15.02 -7.57
N ILE A 198 3.19 14.56 -6.54
CA ILE A 198 2.02 15.25 -6.00
C ILE A 198 2.28 15.97 -4.67
N ALA A 199 3.39 15.64 -3.98
CA ALA A 199 3.74 16.28 -2.71
C ALA A 199 5.24 16.15 -2.38
N HIS A 200 5.72 17.06 -1.53
CA HIS A 200 6.98 16.94 -0.81
C HIS A 200 6.71 17.07 0.69
N ILE A 201 7.08 16.05 1.46
CA ILE A 201 6.83 15.99 2.91
C ILE A 201 8.14 16.24 3.64
N THR A 202 8.22 17.31 4.43
CA THR A 202 9.38 17.55 5.29
C THR A 202 9.47 16.48 6.38
N VAL A 203 10.66 15.90 6.53
CA VAL A 203 10.97 14.88 7.56
C VAL A 203 12.24 15.28 8.32
N GLY A 204 12.84 14.36 9.06
CA GLY A 204 14.12 14.60 9.73
C GLY A 204 15.28 14.74 8.74
N SER A 205 16.47 15.00 9.29
CA SER A 205 17.68 15.23 8.53
C SER A 205 18.22 13.94 7.91
N ASN A 206 18.63 14.05 6.64
CA ASN A 206 19.24 12.99 5.85
C ASN A 206 18.38 11.72 5.79
N PRO A 207 17.15 11.79 5.24
CA PRO A 207 16.31 10.61 5.11
C PRO A 207 16.95 9.60 4.15
N MET A 208 16.95 8.32 4.54
CA MET A 208 17.59 7.23 3.78
C MET A 208 16.59 6.16 3.37
N GLY A 209 16.17 5.30 4.31
CA GLY A 209 15.28 4.18 4.05
C GLY A 209 13.81 4.59 4.12
N VAL A 210 12.99 3.93 3.30
CA VAL A 210 11.54 4.09 3.28
C VAL A 210 10.91 2.70 3.36
N GLY A 211 10.17 2.43 4.43
CA GLY A 211 9.37 1.21 4.57
C GLY A 211 7.89 1.54 4.63
N VAL A 212 7.08 0.76 3.91
CA VAL A 212 5.62 0.93 3.93
C VAL A 212 4.98 -0.19 4.72
N ASN A 213 4.12 0.17 5.65
CA ASN A 213 3.26 -0.76 6.37
C ASN A 213 1.85 -0.74 5.76
N PRO A 214 1.49 -1.74 4.93
CA PRO A 214 0.18 -1.78 4.29
C PRO A 214 -0.95 -2.05 5.29
N THR A 215 -0.66 -2.68 6.44
CA THR A 215 -1.67 -3.00 7.46
C THR A 215 -2.26 -1.74 8.08
N THR A 216 -1.43 -0.72 8.32
CA THR A 216 -1.86 0.55 8.94
C THR A 216 -1.80 1.72 7.97
N ASN A 217 -1.50 1.48 6.70
CA ASN A 217 -1.23 2.52 5.69
C ASN A 217 -0.23 3.60 6.17
N ARG A 218 0.87 3.19 6.81
CA ARG A 218 1.89 4.11 7.35
C ARG A 218 3.20 3.96 6.61
N ILE A 219 3.89 5.07 6.40
CA ILE A 219 5.21 5.11 5.77
C ILE A 219 6.22 5.51 6.84
N TYR A 220 7.26 4.70 7.00
CA TYR A 220 8.33 4.88 7.97
C TYR A 220 9.59 5.28 7.23
N VAL A 221 10.16 6.43 7.60
CA VAL A 221 11.31 7.03 6.92
C VAL A 221 12.43 7.20 7.93
N THR A 222 13.55 6.53 7.72
CA THR A 222 14.72 6.66 8.60
C THR A 222 15.46 7.94 8.30
N ASN A 223 15.68 8.75 9.33
CA ASN A 223 16.40 10.01 9.27
C ASN A 223 17.78 9.79 9.86
N TRP A 224 18.75 9.51 8.98
CA TRP A 224 20.08 9.04 9.36
C TRP A 224 20.77 9.99 10.34
N ALA A 225 20.81 11.29 10.00
CA ALA A 225 21.48 12.30 10.82
C ALA A 225 20.67 12.72 12.06
N SER A 226 19.35 12.54 12.04
CA SER A 226 18.49 12.86 13.19
C SER A 226 18.30 11.71 14.17
N HIS A 227 18.87 10.53 13.90
CA HIS A 227 18.72 9.33 14.75
C HIS A 227 17.25 9.03 15.09
N SER A 228 16.39 9.13 14.07
CA SER A 228 14.95 9.01 14.25
C SER A 228 14.28 8.39 13.03
N VAL A 229 13.01 8.04 13.18
CA VAL A 229 12.12 7.58 12.12
C VAL A 229 10.91 8.49 12.08
N SER A 230 10.66 9.12 10.93
CA SER A 230 9.40 9.84 10.69
C SER A 230 8.32 8.85 10.25
N VAL A 231 7.13 9.00 10.83
CA VAL A 231 5.94 8.22 10.47
C VAL A 231 4.97 9.12 9.73
N ILE A 232 4.70 8.78 8.48
CA ILE A 232 3.83 9.50 7.57
C ILE A 232 2.52 8.73 7.41
N ASP A 233 1.40 9.44 7.48
CA ASP A 233 0.08 8.91 7.12
C ASP A 233 -0.05 8.78 5.60
N GLY A 234 -0.38 7.59 5.13
CA GLY A 234 -0.45 7.27 3.71
C GLY A 234 -1.60 7.93 2.95
N PHE A 235 -2.63 8.44 3.63
CA PHE A 235 -3.74 9.17 3.01
C PHE A 235 -3.50 10.66 2.95
N THR A 236 -3.05 11.23 4.07
CA THR A 236 -2.96 12.68 4.20
C THR A 236 -1.60 13.22 3.80
N HIS A 237 -0.58 12.35 3.65
CA HIS A 237 0.80 12.74 3.38
C HIS A 237 1.37 13.68 4.46
N ILE A 238 0.94 13.49 5.71
CA ILE A 238 1.37 14.29 6.87
C ILE A 238 2.21 13.41 7.80
N VAL A 239 3.27 13.97 8.37
CA VAL A 239 4.02 13.34 9.46
C VAL A 239 3.16 13.31 10.71
N ILE A 240 2.77 12.12 11.15
CA ILE A 240 1.94 11.89 12.34
C ILE A 240 2.74 11.51 13.58
N GLY A 241 4.05 11.27 13.44
CA GLY A 241 4.93 10.98 14.55
C GLY A 241 6.39 10.95 14.15
N THR A 242 7.26 11.12 15.15
CA THR A 242 8.71 10.95 15.02
C THR A 242 9.19 10.09 16.17
N ILE A 243 9.80 8.96 15.84
CA ILE A 243 10.28 7.96 16.80
C ILE A 243 11.79 8.11 16.91
N ARG A 244 12.31 8.37 18.11
CA ARG A 244 13.76 8.34 18.34
C ARG A 244 14.22 6.90 18.39
N VAL A 245 15.26 6.55 17.63
CA VAL A 245 15.88 5.22 17.61
C VAL A 245 17.37 5.36 17.97
N SER A 246 18.12 4.26 17.89
CA SER A 246 19.56 4.28 18.10
C SER A 246 20.29 5.03 16.95
N SER A 247 21.62 5.04 16.96
CA SER A 247 22.41 5.88 16.07
C SER A 247 22.38 5.43 14.59
N TYR A 248 22.21 6.41 13.72
CA TYR A 248 22.28 6.29 12.25
C TYR A 248 21.39 5.19 11.67
N PRO A 249 20.05 5.34 11.77
CA PRO A 249 19.14 4.38 11.19
C PRO A 249 19.19 4.42 9.66
N GLU A 250 19.20 3.24 9.03
CA GLU A 250 19.29 3.11 7.56
C GLU A 250 18.10 2.35 6.99
N GLY A 251 18.04 1.04 7.21
CA GLY A 251 17.02 0.17 6.63
C GLY A 251 15.72 0.17 7.43
N VAL A 252 14.60 0.00 6.73
CA VAL A 252 13.27 -0.18 7.30
C VAL A 252 12.64 -1.42 6.70
N ASN A 253 12.27 -2.38 7.53
CA ASN A 253 11.56 -3.59 7.09
C ASN A 253 10.27 -3.74 7.87
N VAL A 254 9.17 -4.07 7.19
CA VAL A 254 7.86 -4.24 7.82
C VAL A 254 7.43 -5.69 7.73
N ASN A 255 7.08 -6.28 8.87
CA ASN A 255 6.33 -7.52 8.94
C ASN A 255 4.84 -7.18 9.04
N SER A 256 4.14 -7.21 7.90
CA SER A 256 2.70 -6.89 7.82
C SER A 256 1.82 -7.89 8.56
N THR A 257 2.29 -9.12 8.78
CA THR A 257 1.55 -10.16 9.50
C THR A 257 1.50 -9.88 11.00
N THR A 258 2.63 -9.47 11.59
CA THR A 258 2.71 -9.13 13.02
C THR A 258 2.52 -7.64 13.31
N ASN A 259 2.39 -6.83 12.26
CA ASN A 259 2.35 -5.37 12.32
C ASN A 259 3.58 -4.77 13.06
N LEU A 260 4.76 -5.36 12.85
CA LEU A 260 6.01 -4.89 13.43
C LEU A 260 6.90 -4.25 12.37
N VAL A 261 7.61 -3.19 12.75
CA VAL A 261 8.57 -2.47 11.91
C VAL A 261 9.95 -2.59 12.53
N TYR A 262 10.94 -2.94 11.72
CA TYR A 262 12.31 -3.20 12.13
C TYR A 262 13.23 -2.17 11.47
N ILE A 263 14.03 -1.49 12.28
CA ILE A 263 14.94 -0.42 11.86
C ILE A 263 16.36 -0.87 12.12
N THR A 264 17.19 -0.97 11.08
CA THR A 264 18.61 -1.26 11.27
C THR A 264 19.37 0.01 11.65
N ASN A 265 20.06 -0.01 12.78
CA ASN A 265 20.84 1.12 13.28
C ASN A 265 22.32 0.89 13.01
N HIS A 266 22.85 1.51 11.95
CA HIS A 266 24.15 1.19 11.36
C HIS A 266 25.31 1.30 12.37
N ALA A 267 25.35 2.35 13.20
CA ALA A 267 26.48 2.54 14.13
C ALA A 267 26.20 2.02 15.55
N SER A 268 25.03 1.44 15.81
CA SER A 268 24.67 0.89 17.14
C SER A 268 24.68 -0.63 17.18
N ASN A 269 25.00 -1.32 16.08
CA ASN A 269 24.99 -2.79 15.99
C ASN A 269 23.69 -3.43 16.52
N ASN A 270 22.54 -2.77 16.34
CA ASN A 270 21.26 -3.26 16.81
C ASN A 270 20.11 -2.92 15.86
N VAL A 271 18.97 -3.57 16.10
CA VAL A 271 17.71 -3.35 15.38
C VAL A 271 16.66 -2.83 16.34
N SER A 272 16.08 -1.67 16.07
CA SER A 272 14.91 -1.20 16.83
C SER A 272 13.63 -1.84 16.30
N VAL A 273 12.79 -2.34 17.21
CA VAL A 273 11.48 -2.94 16.89
C VAL A 273 10.39 -1.96 17.30
N ILE A 274 9.58 -1.55 16.33
CA ILE A 274 8.46 -0.61 16.50
C ILE A 274 7.14 -1.36 16.32
N ASP A 275 6.18 -1.08 17.19
CA ASP A 275 4.80 -1.53 17.05
C ASP A 275 4.09 -0.64 16.02
N GLY A 276 3.70 -1.25 14.90
CA GLY A 276 3.05 -0.55 13.80
C GLY A 276 1.65 -0.02 14.13
N SER A 277 0.99 -0.52 15.18
CA SER A 277 -0.36 -0.08 15.56
C SER A 277 -0.34 1.29 16.24
N ASN A 278 0.65 1.54 17.09
CA ASN A 278 0.73 2.74 17.93
C ASN A 278 2.02 3.57 17.75
N ASN A 279 2.92 3.15 16.85
CA ASN A 279 4.17 3.84 16.53
C ASN A 279 5.13 3.98 17.73
N THR A 280 5.15 2.99 18.64
CA THR A 280 6.05 2.99 19.81
C THR A 280 7.14 1.92 19.70
N ILE A 281 8.29 2.16 20.32
CA ILE A 281 9.36 1.14 20.41
C ILE A 281 8.92 0.04 21.37
N ARG A 282 8.95 -1.21 20.89
CA ARG A 282 8.78 -2.41 21.72
C ARG A 282 10.08 -2.90 22.34
N GLY A 283 11.22 -2.66 21.67
CA GLY A 283 12.53 -3.04 22.18
C GLY A 283 13.61 -2.93 21.11
N THR A 284 14.83 -3.33 21.49
CA THR A 284 15.97 -3.47 20.58
C THR A 284 16.44 -4.91 20.53
N ILE A 285 16.96 -5.32 19.37
CA ILE A 285 17.61 -6.61 19.16
C ILE A 285 19.09 -6.32 18.92
N GLU A 286 19.94 -6.76 19.82
CA GLU A 286 21.39 -6.63 19.67
C GLU A 286 21.90 -7.63 18.62
N LEU A 287 22.73 -7.16 17.69
CA LEU A 287 23.42 -7.99 16.72
C LEU A 287 24.83 -8.24 17.26
N ASN A 288 25.00 -9.30 18.06
CA ASN A 288 26.31 -9.66 18.58
C ASN A 288 27.28 -9.93 17.43
N GLU A 289 28.45 -9.30 17.46
CA GLU A 289 29.60 -9.81 16.74
C GLU A 289 30.04 -11.10 17.44
N ASN A 290 29.95 -12.24 16.77
CA ASN A 290 30.64 -13.43 17.23
C ASN A 290 32.15 -13.14 17.15
N ASN A 291 32.73 -12.61 18.22
CA ASN A 291 34.17 -12.62 18.45
C ASN A 291 34.61 -14.07 18.67
N ASN A 292 34.65 -14.87 17.60
CA ASN A 292 35.48 -16.06 17.57
C ASN A 292 36.92 -15.58 17.43
N ASP A 293 37.50 -15.17 18.56
CA ASP A 293 38.94 -15.11 18.77
C ASP A 293 39.52 -16.53 18.65
N GLU A 294 39.67 -17.02 17.41
CA GLU A 294 40.56 -18.16 17.12
C GLU A 294 42.02 -17.66 16.99
N ARG A 295 42.49 -16.95 18.01
CA ARG A 295 43.92 -16.72 18.24
C ARG A 295 44.29 -17.01 19.69
N SER A 296 44.15 -18.27 20.07
CA SER A 296 44.94 -18.83 21.16
C SER A 296 45.05 -20.35 21.02
N LEU A 297 46.10 -20.82 20.34
CA LEU A 297 47.19 -21.64 20.88
C LEU A 297 48.13 -22.07 19.73
#